data_AF-A0A7I7SWN7-F1
#
_entry.id   AF-A0A7I7SWN7-F1
#
_cell.length_a   1.000
_cell.length_b   1.000
_cell.length_c   1.000
_cell.angle_alpha   90.00
_cell.angle_beta   90.00
_cell.angle_gamma   90.00
#
_symmetry.space_group_name_H-M   'P 1'
#
loop_
_entity.id
_entity.type
_entity.pdbx_description
1 polymer ?
#
loop_
_entity_poly.entity_id
_entity_poly.type
_entity_poly.pdbx_seq_one_letter_code
_entity_poly.pdbx_strand_id
1 'polypeptide(L)' 'MVTGDFGDTATYDTVAAAISGRSNPVFYLEIPPFLFGRVVDGLAGAGLTTNARVVVEKPFGHDLSSAKALNN' A
#
# COMPACT_ATOMS: atom_id res chain seq x y z
N MET A 1 7.22 8.47 13.23
CA MET A 1 6.27 7.34 13.23
C MET A 1 4.92 7.90 12.83
N VAL A 2 4.24 7.28 11.87
CA VAL A 2 2.88 7.66 11.46
C VAL A 2 1.94 6.61 12.03
N THR A 3 0.84 7.04 12.64
CA THR A 3 -0.21 6.17 13.18
C THR A 3 -1.52 6.51 12.50
N GLY A 4 -2.29 5.51 12.09
CA GLY A 4 -3.59 5.72 11.44
C GLY A 4 -4.26 4.41 11.05
N ASP A 5 -5.46 4.53 10.48
CA ASP A 5 -6.25 3.42 9.95
C ASP A 5 -6.09 3.33 8.43
N PHE A 6 -6.00 2.12 7.87
CA PHE A 6 -5.85 1.90 6.43
C PHE A 6 -7.10 2.26 5.61
N GLY A 7 -8.26 2.40 6.25
CA GLY A 7 -9.49 2.87 5.64
C GLY A 7 -9.64 4.39 5.63
N ASP A 8 -8.75 5.12 6.29
CA ASP A 8 -8.80 6.58 6.37
C ASP A 8 -7.78 7.22 5.42
N THR A 9 -8.26 8.04 4.48
CA THR A 9 -7.42 8.77 3.53
C THR A 9 -6.44 9.71 4.22
N ALA A 10 -6.80 10.28 5.39
CA ALA A 10 -5.93 11.19 6.14
C ALA A 10 -4.64 10.52 6.65
N THR A 11 -4.67 9.19 6.84
CA THR A 11 -3.46 8.41 7.16
C THR A 11 -2.42 8.56 6.05
N TYR A 12 -2.83 8.48 4.78
CA TYR A 12 -1.94 8.53 3.62
C TYR A 12 -1.41 9.94 3.36
N ASP A 13 -2.19 10.98 3.64
CA ASP A 13 -1.71 12.37 3.63
C ASP A 13 -0.59 12.58 4.65
N THR A 14 -0.74 11.97 5.83
CA THR A 14 0.29 12.03 6.88
C THR A 14 1.56 11.29 6.46
N VAL A 15 1.43 10.15 5.77
CA VAL A 15 2.58 9.45 5.15
C VAL A 15 3.25 10.33 4.11
N ALA A 16 2.47 10.96 3.21
CA ALA A 16 2.99 11.85 2.18
C ALA A 16 3.82 13.00 2.77
N ALA A 17 3.30 13.63 3.82
CA ALA A 17 4.03 14.66 4.56
C ALA A 17 5.33 14.13 5.17
N ALA A 18 5.29 12.94 5.79
CA ALA A 18 6.45 12.33 6.44
C ALA A 18 7.58 11.96 5.48
N ILE A 19 7.26 11.64 4.22
CA ILE A 19 8.25 11.26 3.20
C ILE A 19 8.49 12.34 2.14
N SER A 20 8.07 13.58 2.40
CA SER A 20 8.24 14.70 1.47
C SER A 20 9.71 14.88 1.07
N GLY A 21 9.93 15.13 -0.22
CA GLY A 21 11.27 15.27 -0.82
C GLY A 21 12.00 13.95 -1.12
N ARG A 22 11.38 12.79 -0.88
CA ARG A 22 11.93 11.47 -1.28
C ARG A 22 11.41 11.09 -2.66
N SER A 23 12.28 10.50 -3.50
CA SER A 23 11.99 10.26 -4.92
C SER A 23 11.72 8.80 -5.32
N ASN A 24 12.07 7.82 -4.47
CA ASN A 24 11.92 6.38 -4.75
C ASN A 24 11.54 5.58 -3.49
N PRO A 25 10.36 5.81 -2.89
CA PRO A 25 9.99 5.10 -1.68
C PRO A 25 9.76 3.60 -1.94
N VAL A 26 10.08 2.78 -0.95
CA VAL A 26 9.72 1.35 -0.91
C VAL A 26 8.71 1.17 0.21
N PHE A 27 7.50 0.72 -0.14
CA PHE A 27 6.44 0.39 0.81
C PHE A 27 6.45 -1.12 1.05
N TYR A 28 6.85 -1.52 2.26
CA TYR A 28 6.89 -2.92 2.68
C TYR A 28 5.64 -3.24 3.49
N LEU A 29 4.77 -4.12 2.98
CA LEU A 29 3.45 -4.39 3.55
C LEU A 29 3.45 -5.68 4.37
N GLU A 30 3.88 -5.60 5.63
CA GLU A 30 3.75 -6.68 6.64
C GLU A 30 2.34 -6.71 7.26
N ILE A 31 1.33 -6.86 6.41
CA ILE A 31 -0.08 -6.85 6.82
C ILE A 31 -0.83 -8.05 6.22
N PRO A 32 -2.02 -8.40 6.75
CA PRO A 32 -2.85 -9.43 6.15
C PRO A 32 -3.12 -9.20 4.65
N PRO A 33 -3.06 -10.24 3.79
CA PRO A 33 -3.13 -10.08 2.33
C PRO A 33 -4.38 -9.38 1.81
N PHE A 34 -5.52 -9.55 2.49
CA PHE A 34 -6.79 -8.91 2.10
C PHE A 34 -6.75 -7.37 2.23
N LEU A 35 -5.74 -6.81 2.88
CA LEU A 35 -5.53 -5.37 3.01
C LEU A 35 -4.60 -4.79 1.94
N PHE A 36 -3.90 -5.61 1.15
CA PHE A 36 -2.93 -5.11 0.17
C PHE A 36 -3.58 -4.14 -0.83
N GLY A 37 -4.70 -4.52 -1.45
CA GLY A 37 -5.43 -3.65 -2.39
C GLY A 37 -5.81 -2.32 -1.74
N ARG A 38 -6.47 -2.35 -0.57
CA ARG A 38 -6.84 -1.14 0.18
C ARG A 38 -5.65 -0.21 0.42
N VAL A 39 -4.51 -0.76 0.85
CA VAL A 39 -3.33 0.06 1.16
C VAL A 39 -2.69 0.63 -0.09
N VAL A 40 -2.60 -0.16 -1.17
CA VAL A 40 -2.07 0.31 -2.46
C VAL A 40 -2.97 1.40 -3.05
N ASP A 41 -4.29 1.26 -2.95
CA ASP A 41 -5.26 2.25 -3.39
C ASP A 41 -5.11 3.56 -2.60
N GLY A 42 -4.98 3.50 -1.28
CA GLY A 42 -4.75 4.67 -0.45
C GLY A 42 -3.43 5.39 -0.78
N LEU A 43 -2.34 4.64 -0.97
CA LEU A 43 -1.05 5.19 -1.41
C LEU A 43 -1.16 5.84 -2.80
N ALA A 44 -1.87 5.21 -3.73
CA ALA A 44 -2.08 5.75 -5.07
C ALA A 44 -2.95 7.02 -5.05
N GLY A 45 -4.00 7.05 -4.23
CA GLY A 45 -4.86 8.22 -4.03
C GLY A 45 -4.11 9.42 -3.46
N ALA A 46 -3.11 9.19 -2.62
CA ALA A 46 -2.19 10.22 -2.11
C ALA A 46 -1.03 10.56 -3.08
N GLY A 47 -0.98 9.96 -4.28
CA GLY A 47 0.04 10.21 -5.28
C GLY A 47 1.42 9.61 -4.97
N LEU A 48 1.48 8.63 -4.05
CA LEU A 48 2.74 8.10 -3.52
C LEU A 48 3.31 6.93 -4.33
N THR A 49 2.62 6.45 -5.37
CA THR A 49 3.01 5.24 -6.11
C THR A 49 3.74 5.50 -7.43
N THR A 50 3.78 6.75 -7.93
CA THR A 50 4.31 7.11 -9.26
C THR A 50 5.72 6.61 -9.54
N ASN A 51 6.60 6.61 -8.54
CA ASN A 51 7.98 6.12 -8.66
C ASN A 51 8.37 5.26 -7.45
N ALA A 52 7.39 4.51 -6.94
CA ALA A 52 7.56 3.67 -5.75
C ALA A 52 7.70 2.20 -6.11
N ARG A 53 8.16 1.41 -5.15
CA ARG A 53 8.03 -0.05 -5.17
C ARG A 53 7.16 -0.47 -4.00
N VAL A 54 6.19 -1.34 -4.26
CA VAL A 54 5.41 -1.99 -3.20
C VAL A 54 5.88 -3.44 -3.10
N VAL A 55 6.21 -3.85 -1.89
CA VAL A 55 6.61 -5.22 -1.57
C VAL A 55 5.52 -5.82 -0.68
N VAL A 56 4.96 -6.93 -1.12
CA VAL A 56 3.91 -7.68 -0.41
C VAL A 56 4.42 -9.07 -0.06
N GLU A 57 4.01 -9.57 1.08
CA GLU A 57 4.34 -10.91 1.54
C GLU A 57 3.37 -11.97 1.02
N LYS A 58 3.86 -13.20 0.92
CA LYS A 58 3.02 -14.37 0.65
C LYS A 58 2.00 -14.57 1.80
N PRO A 59 0.85 -15.19 1.55
CA PRO A 59 0.40 -15.79 0.29
C PRO A 59 -0.25 -14.78 -0.68
N PHE A 60 0.00 -14.97 -1.98
CA PHE A 60 -0.60 -14.18 -3.06
C PHE A 60 -1.97 -14.76 -3.48
N GLY A 61 -2.86 -14.92 -2.50
CA GLY A 61 -4.07 -15.71 -2.65
C GLY A 61 -3.88 -17.17 -2.25
N HIS A 62 -4.99 -17.86 -2.07
CA HIS A 62 -5.07 -19.26 -1.61
C HIS A 62 -5.62 -20.19 -2.69
N ASP A 63 -6.05 -19.62 -3.82
CA ASP A 63 -6.49 -20.30 -5.03
C ASP A 63 -6.24 -19.38 -6.25
N LEU A 64 -6.54 -19.88 -7.46
CA LEU A 64 -6.37 -19.10 -8.69
C LEU A 64 -7.24 -17.83 -8.73
N SER A 65 -8.45 -17.89 -8.15
CA SER A 65 -9.39 -16.77 -8.19
C SER A 65 -8.89 -15.61 -7.33
N SER A 66 -8.50 -15.90 -6.09
CA SER A 66 -7.95 -14.94 -5.14
C SER A 66 -6.58 -14.39 -5.58
N ALA A 67 -5.74 -15.20 -6.22
CA ALA A 67 -4.48 -14.72 -6.80
C ALA A 67 -4.71 -13.73 -7.94
N LYS A 68 -5.67 -14.00 -8.82
CA LYS A 68 -6.06 -13.06 -9.89
C LYS A 68 -6.69 -11.79 -9.35
N ALA A 69 -7.54 -11.90 -8.33
CA ALA A 69 -8.18 -10.76 -7.68
C ALA A 69 -7.15 -9.83 -7.00
N LEU A 70 -6.03 -10.36 -6.52
CA LEU A 70 -4.94 -9.55 -5.96
C LEU A 70 -4.15 -8.80 -7.06
N ASN A 71 -4.05 -9.35 -8.27
CA ASN A 71 -3.21 -8.82 -9.34
C ASN A 71 -3.92 -7.79 -10.25
N ASN A 72 -5.25 -7.72 -10.21
CA ASN A 72 -6.05 -6.85 -11.06
C ASN A 72 -6.59 -5.66 -10.27
#